data_AF-A0A3M1SIZ0-F1
#
_entry.id   AF-A0A3M1SIZ0-F1
#
_cell.length_a   1.000
_cell.length_b   1.000
_cell.length_c   1.000
_cell.angle_alpha   90.00
_cell.angle_beta   90.00
_cell.angle_gamma   90.00
#
_symmetry.space_group_name_H-M   'P 1'
#
loop_
_entity.id
_entity.type
_entity.pdbx_description
1 polymer ?
#
loop_
_entity_poly.entity_id
_entity_poly.type
_entity_poly.pdbx_seq_one_letter_code
_entity_poly.pdbx_strand_id
1 'polypeptide(L)'
;MIKCKNCGQMDFGNNFFCTNCGHSLASGEFVPPPPHIWKSTDEFNKVEDKPFETISPDVPRMTIPEAGPVIPAQLNSPQLSIPSTICPYCKKQIVPLIEKQISPIGWATFVVMFFLCLPLFWVGFLIKEEVKRCPYCQLKLP
;
A
#
# COMPACT_ATOMS: atom_id res chain seq x y z
N MET A 1 -16.33 4.55 -27.49
CA MET A 1 -15.30 3.75 -28.19
C MET A 1 -14.42 4.71 -28.94
N ILE A 2 -13.10 4.67 -28.75
CA ILE A 2 -12.14 5.60 -29.38
C ILE A 2 -11.27 4.79 -30.33
N LYS A 3 -11.16 5.21 -31.59
CA LYS A 3 -10.28 4.56 -32.56
C LYS A 3 -8.84 5.04 -32.36
N CYS A 4 -7.91 4.11 -32.17
CA CYS A 4 -6.49 4.45 -32.07
C CYS A 4 -5.96 4.98 -33.41
N LYS A 5 -5.28 6.14 -33.40
CA LYS A 5 -4.66 6.72 -34.60
C LYS A 5 -3.46 5.91 -35.11
N ASN A 6 -2.78 5.17 -34.24
CA ASN A 6 -1.58 4.41 -34.60
C ASN A 6 -1.93 3.01 -35.16
N CYS A 7 -2.68 2.19 -34.41
CA CYS A 7 -2.97 0.81 -34.82
C CYS A 7 -4.38 0.59 -35.41
N GLY A 8 -5.23 1.62 -35.45
CA GLY A 8 -6.58 1.54 -36.01
C GLY A 8 -7.59 0.72 -35.22
N GLN A 9 -7.19 0.06 -34.13
CA GLN A 9 -8.07 -0.71 -33.25
C GLN A 9 -8.97 0.17 -32.39
N MET A 10 -10.14 -0.36 -32.05
CA MET A 10 -11.11 0.30 -31.17
C MET A 10 -10.78 -0.01 -29.72
N ASP A 11 -10.60 1.04 -28.91
CA ASP A 11 -10.41 0.90 -27.46
C ASP A 11 -11.66 1.39 -26.71
N PHE A 12 -11.83 0.86 -25.50
CA PHE A 12 -12.84 1.33 -24.58
C PHE A 12 -12.42 2.72 -24.11
N GLY A 13 -13.33 3.70 -24.19
CA GLY A 13 -12.99 5.13 -24.02
C GLY A 13 -12.60 5.55 -22.60
N ASN A 14 -12.29 4.59 -21.74
CA ASN A 14 -11.85 4.73 -20.36
C ASN A 14 -10.32 4.57 -20.20
N ASN A 15 -9.60 4.18 -21.27
CA ASN A 15 -8.15 4.01 -21.22
C ASN A 15 -7.40 5.23 -21.76
N PHE A 16 -6.36 5.67 -21.05
CA PHE A 16 -5.46 6.75 -21.50
C PHE A 16 -4.49 6.30 -22.60
N PHE A 17 -4.28 4.99 -22.74
CA PHE A 17 -3.37 4.37 -23.70
C PHE A 17 -4.09 3.24 -24.45
N CYS A 18 -3.72 3.02 -25.70
CA CYS A 18 -4.27 1.92 -26.48
C CYS A 18 -3.73 0.58 -25.98
N THR A 19 -4.62 -0.35 -25.66
CA THR A 19 -4.30 -1.69 -25.15
C THR A 19 -3.48 -2.51 -26.14
N ASN A 20 -3.63 -2.26 -27.45
CA ASN A 20 -2.97 -3.03 -28.49
C ASN A 20 -1.57 -2.50 -28.85
N CYS A 21 -1.35 -1.17 -28.79
CA CYS A 21 -0.09 -0.57 -29.29
C CYS A 21 0.58 0.41 -28.32
N GLY A 22 0.00 0.66 -27.14
CA GLY A 22 0.57 1.55 -26.12
C GLY A 22 0.54 3.04 -26.46
N HIS A 23 -0.03 3.44 -27.61
CA HIS A 23 -0.10 4.85 -27.99
C HIS A 23 -1.11 5.60 -27.12
N SER A 24 -0.73 6.80 -26.64
CA SER A 24 -1.63 7.64 -25.85
C SER A 24 -2.89 8.00 -26.64
N LEU A 25 -4.05 7.75 -26.03
CA LEU A 25 -5.37 8.13 -26.51
C LEU A 25 -5.86 9.42 -25.83
N ALA A 26 -5.09 9.94 -24.86
CA ALA A 26 -5.47 11.06 -24.02
C ALA A 26 -5.57 12.37 -24.81
N SER A 27 -6.80 12.82 -25.01
CA SER A 27 -7.17 14.20 -25.38
C SER A 27 -8.20 14.77 -24.39
N GLY A 28 -8.20 14.26 -23.15
CA GLY A 28 -9.05 14.74 -22.07
C GLY A 28 -8.23 15.53 -21.05
N GLU A 29 -8.65 16.76 -20.80
CA GLU A 29 -8.09 17.66 -19.78
C GLU A 29 -7.93 16.93 -18.44
N PHE A 30 -6.73 16.91 -17.90
CA PHE A 30 -6.43 16.28 -16.62
C PHE A 30 -7.11 17.08 -15.49
N VAL A 31 -8.21 16.55 -14.95
CA VAL A 31 -8.80 17.05 -13.72
C VAL A 31 -8.14 16.29 -12.56
N PRO A 32 -7.24 16.90 -11.78
CA PRO A 32 -6.62 16.23 -10.64
C PRO A 32 -7.71 15.87 -9.61
N PRO A 33 -7.64 14.68 -8.99
CA PRO A 33 -8.51 14.34 -7.88
C PRO A 33 -8.24 15.31 -6.70
N PRO A 34 -9.28 15.69 -5.94
CA PRO A 34 -9.09 16.50 -4.74
C PRO A 34 -8.11 15.81 -3.79
N PRO A 35 -7.14 16.54 -3.19
CA PRO A 35 -6.18 15.95 -2.29
C PRO A 35 -6.92 15.34 -1.09
N HIS A 36 -6.65 14.06 -0.81
CA HIS A 36 -7.20 13.41 0.37
C HIS A 36 -6.50 13.96 1.62
N ILE A 37 -7.31 14.42 2.58
CA ILE A 37 -6.89 14.98 3.86
C ILE A 37 -6.44 13.82 4.74
N TRP A 38 -5.16 13.45 4.69
CA TRP A 38 -4.54 12.69 5.77
C TRP A 38 -4.06 13.70 6.82
N LYS A 39 -4.40 13.45 8.08
CA LYS A 39 -4.24 14.39 9.20
C LYS A 39 -2.85 15.03 9.23
N SER A 40 -2.85 16.36 9.16
CA SER A 40 -1.77 17.24 9.61
C SER A 40 -1.44 16.89 11.05
N THR A 41 -0.25 16.36 11.31
CA THR A 41 0.39 16.52 12.62
C THR A 41 1.10 17.85 12.58
N ASP A 42 0.51 18.83 13.25
CA ASP A 42 0.90 20.24 13.29
C ASP A 42 2.23 20.52 14.04
N GLU A 43 3.25 19.68 13.91
CA GLU A 43 4.47 19.79 14.73
C GLU A 43 5.75 20.18 14.00
N PHE A 44 5.77 20.35 12.68
CA PHE A 44 7.03 20.63 11.94
C PHE A 44 7.00 21.75 10.90
N ASN A 45 6.08 22.70 10.96
CA ASN A 45 6.20 23.92 10.16
C ASN A 45 5.99 25.17 11.01
N LYS A 46 6.98 25.45 11.86
CA LYS A 46 7.30 26.82 12.25
C LYS A 46 8.64 27.19 11.64
N VAL A 47 8.64 27.52 10.35
CA VAL A 47 9.67 28.36 9.76
C VAL A 47 8.94 29.64 9.34
N GLU A 48 9.15 30.70 10.12
CA GLU A 48 8.71 32.05 9.78
C GLU A 48 9.38 32.48 8.47
N ASP A 49 8.57 32.78 7.46
CA ASP A 49 9.02 33.37 6.20
C ASP A 49 9.60 34.77 6.47
N LYS A 50 10.94 34.89 6.41
CA LYS A 50 11.59 36.18 6.12
C LYS A 50 11.85 36.27 4.62
N PRO A 51 11.56 37.41 3.97
CA PRO A 51 11.93 37.60 2.56
C PRO A 51 13.46 37.57 2.43
N PHE A 52 13.98 36.62 1.66
CA PHE A 52 15.38 36.59 1.29
C PHE A 52 15.62 37.61 0.17
N GLU A 53 16.31 38.70 0.51
CA GLU A 53 16.78 39.67 -0.46
C GLU A 53 17.81 39.05 -1.41
N THR A 54 17.66 39.40 -2.69
CA THR A 54 18.50 38.97 -3.80
C THR A 54 19.90 39.52 -3.65
N ILE A 55 20.90 38.63 -3.51
CA ILE A 55 22.31 38.99 -3.68
C ILE A 55 22.97 37.91 -4.55
N SER A 56 23.23 38.26 -5.82
CA SER A 56 24.30 37.67 -6.63
C SER A 56 25.59 38.37 -6.20
N PRO A 57 26.73 37.68 -5.95
CA PRO A 57 27.61 37.33 -7.06
C PRO A 57 28.47 36.05 -6.87
N ASP A 58 28.99 35.56 -7.99
CA ASP A 58 30.20 34.73 -8.16
C ASP A 58 30.43 33.54 -7.20
N VAL A 59 29.94 32.36 -7.60
CA VAL A 59 30.43 31.08 -7.07
C VAL A 59 31.38 30.44 -8.11
N PRO A 60 32.63 30.12 -7.76
CA PRO A 60 33.54 29.46 -8.69
C PRO A 60 33.02 28.07 -9.08
N ARG A 61 33.08 27.79 -10.40
CA ARG A 61 32.69 26.53 -11.03
C ARG A 61 33.55 25.39 -10.50
N MET A 62 33.02 24.62 -9.53
CA MET A 62 33.62 23.35 -9.15
C MET A 62 33.41 22.34 -10.29
N THR A 63 34.51 21.85 -10.84
CA THR A 63 34.53 20.77 -11.82
C THR A 63 33.98 19.51 -11.16
N ILE A 64 32.87 18.99 -11.69
CA ILE A 64 32.26 17.73 -11.27
C ILE A 64 33.21 16.59 -11.66
N PRO A 65 33.68 15.74 -10.73
CA PRO A 65 34.41 14.54 -11.10
C PRO A 65 33.49 13.55 -11.82
N GLU A 66 34.03 12.98 -12.88
CA GLU A 66 33.43 12.01 -13.79
C GLU A 66 32.73 10.85 -13.04
N ALA A 67 31.53 10.50 -13.54
CA ALA A 67 30.61 9.57 -12.93
C ALA A 67 31.22 8.17 -12.72
N GLY A 68 31.40 7.79 -11.45
CA GLY A 68 31.43 6.39 -11.05
C GLY A 68 30.01 5.78 -11.16
N PRO A 69 29.88 4.45 -11.34
CA PRO A 69 28.57 3.82 -11.47
C PRO A 69 27.81 3.96 -10.15
N VAL A 70 26.67 4.64 -10.20
CA VAL A 70 25.73 4.79 -9.09
C VAL A 70 25.13 3.40 -8.82
N ILE A 71 25.64 2.71 -7.79
CA ILE A 71 25.01 1.51 -7.28
C ILE A 71 23.71 1.98 -6.59
N PRO A 72 22.52 1.54 -7.01
CA PRO A 72 21.30 1.92 -6.32
C PRO A 72 21.34 1.35 -4.90
N ALA A 73 21.19 2.23 -3.92
CA ALA A 73 21.00 1.85 -2.53
C ALA A 73 19.82 0.88 -2.44
N GLN A 74 20.12 -0.39 -2.20
CA GLN A 74 19.14 -1.42 -1.92
C GLN A 74 18.48 -1.05 -0.59
N LEU A 75 17.30 -0.44 -0.66
CA LEU A 75 16.42 -0.28 0.48
C LEU A 75 16.10 -1.70 0.96
N ASN A 76 16.75 -2.09 2.05
CA ASN A 76 16.57 -3.38 2.70
C ASN A 76 15.23 -3.35 3.46
N SER A 77 14.12 -3.26 2.72
CA SER A 77 12.81 -3.61 3.22
C SER A 77 12.85 -5.10 3.57
N PRO A 78 12.38 -5.52 4.76
CA PRO A 78 12.13 -6.93 4.99
C PRO A 78 11.10 -7.37 3.96
N GLN A 79 11.58 -7.98 2.87
CA GLN A 79 10.79 -8.70 1.89
C GLN A 79 10.21 -9.90 2.63
N LEU A 80 9.17 -9.65 3.42
CA LEU A 80 8.27 -10.69 3.87
C LEU A 80 7.60 -11.14 2.57
N SER A 81 8.19 -12.13 1.93
CA SER A 81 7.71 -12.78 0.73
C SER A 81 6.43 -13.51 1.10
N ILE A 82 5.34 -12.75 1.23
CA ILE A 82 4.04 -13.31 1.50
C ILE A 82 3.70 -14.14 0.26
N PRO A 83 3.57 -15.48 0.39
CA PRO A 83 3.30 -16.32 -0.77
C PRO A 83 1.97 -15.88 -1.39
N SER A 84 1.99 -15.49 -2.65
CA SER A 84 0.81 -15.06 -3.39
C SER A 84 0.02 -16.30 -3.83
N THR A 85 -0.73 -16.87 -2.88
CA THR A 85 -1.52 -18.08 -3.10
C THR A 85 -2.76 -17.78 -3.95
N ILE A 86 -3.09 -18.68 -4.87
CA ILE A 86 -4.34 -18.63 -5.65
C ILE A 86 -5.48 -19.05 -4.74
N CYS A 87 -6.52 -18.21 -4.63
CA CYS A 87 -7.70 -18.53 -3.83
C CYS A 87 -8.51 -19.67 -4.47
N PRO A 88 -8.90 -20.74 -3.73
CA PRO A 88 -9.67 -21.85 -4.30
C PRO A 88 -11.09 -21.45 -4.73
N TYR A 89 -11.63 -20.38 -4.16
CA TYR A 89 -13.00 -19.92 -4.45
C TYR A 89 -13.06 -18.98 -5.65
N CYS A 90 -12.20 -17.97 -5.70
CA CYS A 90 -12.24 -16.94 -6.76
C CYS A 90 -11.14 -17.07 -7.83
N LYS A 91 -10.21 -18.03 -7.67
CA LYS A 91 -9.07 -18.30 -8.58
C LYS A 91 -8.18 -17.09 -8.88
N LYS A 92 -8.32 -15.99 -8.13
CA LYS A 92 -7.43 -14.83 -8.22
C LYS A 92 -6.17 -15.10 -7.39
N GLN A 93 -5.05 -14.59 -7.87
CA GLN A 93 -3.83 -14.51 -7.08
C GLN A 93 -4.04 -13.45 -6.00
N ILE A 94 -3.92 -13.84 -4.74
CA ILE A 94 -4.22 -12.96 -3.61
C ILE A 94 -3.12 -13.01 -2.56
N VAL A 95 -3.00 -11.91 -1.83
CA VAL A 95 -2.33 -11.89 -0.54
C VAL A 95 -3.44 -12.06 0.51
N PRO A 96 -3.41 -13.12 1.35
CA PRO A 96 -4.46 -13.34 2.33
C PRO A 96 -4.49 -12.22 3.35
N LEU A 97 -5.68 -11.68 3.63
CA LEU A 97 -5.87 -10.73 4.70
C LEU A 97 -5.90 -11.50 6.02
N ILE A 98 -4.96 -11.20 6.92
CA ILE A 98 -4.86 -11.84 8.23
C ILE A 98 -5.71 -11.02 9.21
N GLU A 99 -6.87 -11.54 9.57
CA GLU A 99 -7.69 -10.98 10.65
C GLU A 99 -7.35 -11.69 11.96
N LYS A 100 -7.07 -10.89 13.00
CA LYS A 100 -6.89 -11.39 14.36
C LYS A 100 -8.25 -11.46 15.03
N GLN A 101 -8.78 -12.66 15.22
CA GLN A 101 -10.02 -12.87 15.97
C GLN A 101 -9.73 -13.53 17.31
N ILE A 102 -10.58 -13.25 18.29
CA ILE A 102 -10.49 -13.84 19.63
C ILE A 102 -10.99 -15.28 19.51
N SER A 103 -10.19 -16.26 19.93
CA SER A 103 -10.56 -17.68 19.79
C SER A 103 -11.87 -17.97 20.54
N PRO A 104 -12.84 -18.66 19.91
CA PRO A 104 -14.06 -19.11 20.58
C PRO A 104 -13.75 -20.12 21.70
N ILE A 105 -12.66 -20.89 21.56
CA ILE A 105 -12.18 -21.83 22.58
C ILE A 105 -11.68 -21.08 23.82
N GLY A 106 -11.08 -19.91 23.62
CA GLY A 106 -10.65 -19.02 24.70
C GLY A 106 -11.82 -18.56 25.56
N TRP A 107 -12.95 -18.19 24.95
CA TRP A 107 -14.17 -17.79 25.68
C TRP A 107 -14.79 -18.93 26.48
N ALA A 108 -14.92 -20.13 25.89
CA ALA A 108 -15.47 -21.28 26.61
C ALA A 108 -14.60 -21.67 27.82
N THR A 109 -13.28 -21.68 27.63
CA THR A 109 -12.32 -21.97 28.71
C THR A 109 -12.37 -20.90 29.79
N PHE A 110 -12.50 -19.63 29.42
CA PHE A 110 -12.62 -18.50 30.33
C PHE A 110 -13.85 -18.61 31.24
N VAL A 111 -15.01 -18.93 30.67
CA VAL A 111 -16.25 -19.10 31.44
C VAL A 111 -16.12 -20.27 32.42
N VAL A 112 -15.66 -21.43 31.96
CA VAL A 112 -15.50 -22.62 32.81
C VAL A 112 -14.49 -22.37 33.93
N MET A 113 -13.33 -21.78 33.63
CA MET A 113 -12.31 -21.46 34.63
C MET A 113 -12.74 -20.35 35.60
N PHE A 114 -13.51 -19.35 35.15
CA PHE A 114 -14.04 -18.28 36.00
C PHE A 114 -14.91 -18.83 37.13
N PHE A 115 -15.70 -19.87 36.84
CA PHE A 115 -16.52 -20.54 37.84
C PHE A 115 -15.76 -21.57 38.69
N LEU A 116 -14.67 -22.17 38.19
CA LEU A 116 -13.95 -23.24 38.89
C LEU A 116 -12.72 -22.78 39.70
N CYS A 117 -11.92 -21.81 39.23
CA CYS A 117 -10.66 -21.42 39.88
C CYS A 117 -10.27 -19.98 39.52
N LEU A 118 -10.63 -19.03 40.38
CA LEU A 118 -10.29 -17.59 40.29
C LEU A 118 -8.79 -17.23 40.04
N PRO A 119 -7.77 -18.04 40.39
CA PRO A 119 -6.37 -17.65 40.12
C PRO A 119 -5.80 -18.02 38.74
N LEU A 120 -6.42 -18.90 37.93
CA LEU A 120 -5.85 -19.31 36.63
C LEU A 120 -6.18 -18.37 35.45
N PHE A 121 -6.94 -17.31 35.73
CA PHE A 121 -7.52 -16.38 34.76
C PHE A 121 -6.49 -15.66 33.86
N TRP A 122 -5.24 -15.51 34.30
CA TRP A 122 -4.23 -14.74 33.55
C TRP A 122 -3.57 -15.49 32.39
N VAL A 123 -3.66 -16.82 32.31
CA VAL A 123 -2.92 -17.61 31.31
C VAL A 123 -3.76 -17.93 30.07
N GLY A 124 -5.09 -18.00 30.19
CA GLY A 124 -5.98 -18.49 29.13
C GLY A 124 -6.28 -17.52 27.98
N PHE A 125 -6.01 -16.21 28.14
CA PHE A 125 -6.46 -15.19 27.18
C PHE A 125 -5.48 -14.90 26.03
N LEU A 126 -4.37 -15.64 25.92
CA LEU A 126 -3.29 -15.32 24.99
C LEU A 126 -3.34 -16.05 23.64
N ILE A 127 -4.29 -16.94 23.42
CA ILE A 127 -4.44 -17.63 22.13
C ILE A 127 -5.31 -16.76 21.21
N LYS A 128 -4.62 -15.94 20.39
CA LYS A 128 -5.21 -15.27 19.22
C LYS A 128 -5.09 -16.20 18.03
N GLU A 129 -6.22 -16.50 17.42
CA GLU A 129 -6.26 -17.26 16.17
C GLU A 129 -6.18 -16.29 14.99
N GLU A 130 -5.26 -16.59 14.08
CA GLU A 130 -5.13 -15.85 12.83
C GLU A 130 -6.02 -16.52 11.77
N VAL A 131 -7.05 -15.80 11.34
CA VAL A 131 -7.95 -16.28 10.29
C VAL A 131 -7.58 -15.60 8.98
N LYS A 132 -7.27 -16.40 7.96
CA LYS A 132 -6.97 -15.89 6.63
C LYS A 132 -8.29 -15.72 5.86
N ARG A 133 -8.56 -14.51 5.37
CA ARG A 133 -9.69 -14.22 4.48
C ARG A 133 -9.21 -13.77 3.11
N CYS A 134 -9.99 -14.09 2.09
CA CYS A 134 -9.74 -13.58 0.74
C CYS A 134 -10.20 -12.12 0.65
N PRO A 135 -9.38 -11.17 0.16
CA PRO A 135 -9.79 -9.78 0.02
C PRO A 135 -10.90 -9.56 -1.02
N TYR A 136 -11.03 -10.46 -2.00
CA TYR A 136 -12.02 -10.33 -3.07
C TYR A 136 -13.35 -11.02 -2.77
N CYS A 137 -13.30 -12.24 -2.23
CA CYS A 137 -14.52 -13.02 -1.97
C CYS A 137 -14.89 -13.13 -0.49
N GLN A 138 -14.08 -12.60 0.43
CA GLN A 138 -14.31 -12.58 1.89
C GLN A 138 -14.55 -13.96 2.55
N LEU A 139 -14.38 -15.04 1.77
CA LEU A 139 -14.47 -16.41 2.23
C LEU A 139 -13.25 -16.72 3.10
N LYS A 140 -13.51 -17.47 4.17
CA LYS A 140 -12.48 -18.00 5.07
C LYS A 140 -11.63 -19.01 4.29
N LEU A 141 -10.33 -18.76 4.23
CA LEU A 141 -9.39 -19.75 3.72
C LEU A 141 -9.00 -20.72 4.85
N PRO A 142 -8.77 -22.00 4.52
CA PRO A 142 -8.21 -22.97 5.45
C PRO A 142 -6.75 -22.64 5.82
#